data_AF-A0A1W9WG86-F1
#
_entry.id   AF-A0A1W9WG86-F1
#
_cell.length_a   1.000
_cell.length_b   1.000
_cell.length_c   1.000
_cell.angle_alpha   90.00
_cell.angle_beta   90.00
_cell.angle_gamma   90.00
#
_symmetry.space_group_name_H-M   'P 1'
#
loop_
_entity.id
_entity.type
_entity.pdbx_description
1 polymer ?
#
loop_
_entity_poly.entity_id
_entity_poly.type
_entity_poly.pdbx_seq_one_letter_code
_entity_poly.pdbx_strand_id
1 'polypeptide(L)' 'SGVYILVCGTCLTHFNLLEKKMVGETTNMLDIVTAMQLADKVVNI' A
#
# COMPACT_ATOMS: atom_id res chain seq x y z
N SER A 1 -19.19 3.01 -4.42
CA SER A 1 -18.10 2.91 -3.44
C SER A 1 -17.14 1.83 -3.90
N GLY A 2 -15.84 2.14 -3.97
CA GLY A 2 -14.79 1.20 -4.40
C GLY A 2 -13.78 0.95 -3.28
N VAL A 3 -12.84 0.05 -3.52
CA VAL A 3 -11.72 -0.23 -2.62
C VAL A 3 -10.46 0.40 -3.20
N TYR A 4 -9.76 1.19 -2.39
CA TYR A 4 -8.42 1.69 -2.74
C TYR A 4 -7.37 0.73 -2.19
N ILE A 5 -6.47 0.27 -3.05
CA ILE A 5 -5.41 -0.67 -2.72
C ILE A 5 -4.08 0.06 -2.86
N LEU A 6 -3.40 0.32 -1.75
CA LEU A 6 -2.10 1.00 -1.69
C LEU A 6 -0.99 -0.03 -1.49
N VAL A 7 0.10 0.10 -2.25
CA VAL A 7 1.24 -0.83 -2.19
C VAL A 7 2.54 -0.06 -1.99
N CYS A 8 3.34 -0.46 -1.02
CA CYS A 8 4.64 0.15 -0.72
C CYS A 8 5.64 -0.07 -1.89
N GLY A 9 6.00 1.00 -2.60
CA GLY A 9 6.92 0.93 -3.74
C GLY A 9 8.33 0.49 -3.36
N THR A 10 8.90 1.04 -2.29
CA THR A 10 10.24 0.65 -1.81
C THR A 10 10.30 -0.83 -1.46
N CYS A 11 9.22 -1.37 -0.89
CA CYS A 11 9.10 -2.78 -0.55
C CYS A 11 9.08 -3.65 -1.83
N LEU A 12 8.27 -3.28 -2.83
CA LEU A 12 8.25 -3.98 -4.12
C LEU A 12 9.62 -3.97 -4.82
N THR A 13 10.32 -2.83 -4.79
CA THR A 13 11.68 -2.71 -5.33
C THR A 13 12.66 -3.61 -4.57
N HIS A 14 12.61 -3.61 -3.24
CA HIS A 14 13.45 -4.45 -2.38
C HIS A 14 13.27 -5.95 -2.66
N PHE A 15 12.04 -6.38 -2.96
CA PHE A 15 11.73 -7.77 -3.30
C PHE A 15 11.82 -8.09 -4.81
N ASN A 16 12.22 -7.13 -5.66
CA ASN A 16 12.23 -7.28 -7.12
C ASN A 16 10.85 -7.69 -7.70
N LEU A 17 9.77 -7.17 -7.11
CA LEU A 17 8.38 -7.43 -7.49
C LEU A 17 7.70 -6.26 -8.19
N LEU A 18 8.36 -5.11 -8.32
CA LEU A 18 7.75 -3.88 -8.87
C LEU A 18 7.14 -4.11 -10.26
N GLU A 19 7.89 -4.74 -11.17
CA GLU A 19 7.42 -5.07 -12.53
C GLU A 19 6.39 -6.22 -12.57
N LYS A 20 6.22 -6.94 -11.46
CA LYS A 20 5.24 -8.04 -11.33
C LYS A 20 3.93 -7.59 -10.67
N LYS A 21 3.78 -6.29 -10.37
CA LYS A 21 2.58 -5.75 -9.70
C LYS A 21 1.37 -5.79 -10.64
N MET A 22 0.38 -6.61 -10.31
CA MET A 22 -0.86 -6.74 -11.10
C MET A 22 -1.95 -5.75 -10.69
N VAL A 23 -2.04 -5.38 -9.41
CA VAL A 23 -3.14 -4.56 -8.85
C VAL A 23 -2.60 -3.59 -7.80
N GLY A 24 -3.34 -2.52 -7.52
CA GLY A 24 -3.01 -1.53 -6.51
C GLY A 24 -2.11 -0.41 -7.03
N GLU A 25 -2.18 0.73 -6.37
CA GLU A 25 -1.37 1.90 -6.67
C GLU A 25 -0.04 1.82 -5.90
N THR A 26 1.08 1.95 -6.62
CA THR A 26 2.38 2.02 -5.98
C THR A 26 2.53 3.40 -5.33
N THR A 27 2.75 3.43 -4.02
CA THR A 27 2.87 4.66 -3.22
C THR A 27 4.03 4.55 -2.22
N ASN A 28 4.25 5.60 -1.44
CA ASN A 28 5.20 5.64 -0.35
C ASN A 28 4.56 5.13 0.96
N MET A 29 5.42 4.71 1.89
CA MET A 29 4.98 4.28 3.21
C MET A 29 4.33 5.39 4.03
N LEU A 30 4.72 6.67 3.82
CA LEU A 30 4.10 7.80 4.53
C LEU A 30 2.60 7.93 4.19
N ASP A 31 2.23 7.74 2.94
CA ASP A 31 0.82 7.83 2.50
C ASP A 31 0.01 6.67 3.08
N ILE A 32 0.58 5.46 3.11
CA ILE A 32 -0.04 4.28 3.72
C ILE A 32 -0.28 4.50 5.21
N VAL A 33 0.73 4.97 5.95
CA VAL A 33 0.60 5.21 7.39
C VAL A 33 -0.39 6.34 7.67
N THR A 34 -0.42 7.38 6.84
CA THR A 34 -1.41 8.46 6.95
C THR A 34 -2.82 7.93 6.75
N ALA A 35 -3.05 7.08 5.73
CA ALA A 35 -4.34 6.42 5.53
C ALA A 35 -4.73 5.51 6.70
N MET A 36 -3.77 4.78 7.27
CA MET A 36 -4.00 3.96 8.46
C MET A 36 -4.33 4.80 9.70
N GLN A 37 -3.68 5.95 9.88
CA GLN A 37 -3.92 6.87 11.01
C GLN A 37 -5.29 7.55 10.91
N LEU A 38 -5.77 7.83 9.70
CA LEU A 38 -7.10 8.39 9.45
C LEU A 38 -8.23 7.35 9.51
N ALA A 39 -7.91 6.05 9.52
CA ALA A 39 -8.91 5.00 9.56
C ALA A 39 -9.49 4.82 10.98
N ASP A 40 -10.82 4.69 11.08
CA ASP A 40 -11.49 4.41 12.36
C ASP A 40 -11.09 3.06 12.98
N LYS A 41 -10.68 2.12 12.13
CA LYS A 41 -10.27 0.77 12.55
C LYS A 41 -9.17 0.24 11.64
N VAL A 42 -8.09 -0.23 12.26
CA VAL A 42 -7.03 -1.00 11.60
C VAL A 42 -7.19 -2.47 11.98
N VAL A 43 -7.18 -3.35 10.98
CA VAL A 43 -7.19 -4.81 11.17
C VAL A 43 -5.83 -5.33 10.71
N ASN A 44 -5.09 -5.96 11.61
CA ASN A 44 -3.81 -6.62 11.32
C ASN A 44 -4.00 -8.14 11.31
N ILE A 45 -3.32 -8.84 10.40
CA ILE A 45 -3.40 -10.29 10.19
C ILE A 45 -2.07 -10.92 10.60
#